data_AF-A0A7S1AYS2-F1
#
_entry.id   AF-A0A7S1AYS2-F1
#
_cell.length_a   1.000
_cell.length_b   1.000
_cell.length_c   1.000
_cell.angle_alpha   90.00
_cell.angle_beta   90.00
_cell.angle_gamma   90.00
#
_symmetry.space_group_name_H-M   'P 1'
#
loop_
_entity.id
_entity.type
_entity.pdbx_description
1 polymer ?
#
loop_
_entity_poly.entity_id
_entity_poly.type
_entity_poly.pdbx_seq_one_letter_code
_entity_poly.pdbx_strand_id
1 'polypeptide(L)'
;GSSHFGSSCIGSDHHNSIAVMLQQVGPPGDEFQRTLLVETSQESLPESPWIWKCLGVLSTTAAGFWVLFYVILPYLVLGVVGDGKYWWSASGLPDLGATPTKALCMALHFLCGSVITLSGMWQLWPRSRTTKWIWLHRAVGRIYVVSAVLTFIGGFGFIAQQRVLAGGLNMTVSFSIYGFLVPSFALMAFWKVRNKDIEAHRRWAIRAFSMGIASWLYRVLEEMGALTGIDTCGSVSDPTDERMVPFFLMPWERFIQWAFWVIPVLFVEWYLRAPWTKLKRTLVNCLAWAAAIVVSIFFVSKIIELFE
;
A
#
# COMPACT_ATOMS: atom_id res chain seq x y z
N GLY A 1 -29.57 8.35 66.18
CA GLY A 1 -29.30 9.54 65.36
C GLY A 1 -27.85 9.52 64.99
N SER A 2 -27.53 9.19 63.74
CA SER A 2 -26.17 9.16 63.21
C SER A 2 -26.18 9.83 61.84
N SER A 3 -25.52 10.98 61.78
CA SER A 3 -25.30 11.81 60.61
C SER A 3 -24.20 11.23 59.73
N HIS A 4 -24.45 11.07 58.43
CA HIS A 4 -23.38 10.97 57.44
C HIS A 4 -23.57 11.98 56.30
N PHE A 5 -22.50 12.75 56.13
CA PHE A 5 -22.18 13.72 55.11
C PHE A 5 -22.37 13.16 53.70
N GLY A 6 -23.06 13.94 52.85
CA GLY A 6 -22.86 13.89 51.40
C GLY A 6 -21.76 14.86 51.01
N SER A 7 -20.84 14.42 50.15
CA SER A 7 -20.03 15.31 49.33
C SER A 7 -19.85 14.70 47.94
N SER A 8 -20.27 15.48 46.96
CA SER A 8 -20.15 15.32 45.52
C SER A 8 -18.71 15.12 45.04
N CYS A 9 -18.52 14.27 44.03
CA CYS A 9 -17.41 14.42 43.10
C CYS A 9 -17.93 14.56 41.67
N ILE A 10 -17.46 15.64 41.06
CA ILE A 10 -17.64 16.11 39.70
C ILE A 10 -16.90 15.18 38.73
N GLY A 11 -17.46 15.00 37.52
CA GLY A 11 -16.80 14.31 36.42
C GLY A 11 -17.62 14.41 35.15
N SER A 12 -17.65 15.61 34.57
CA SER A 12 -18.19 15.87 33.23
C SER A 12 -17.21 15.37 32.17
N ASP A 13 -17.61 14.39 31.36
CA ASP A 13 -16.92 14.10 30.10
C ASP A 13 -17.93 14.02 28.95
N HIS A 14 -17.85 15.05 28.10
CA HIS A 14 -18.54 15.15 26.83
C HIS A 14 -17.95 14.17 25.81
N HIS A 15 -18.73 13.16 25.39
CA HIS A 15 -18.46 12.45 24.14
C HIS A 15 -19.69 12.44 23.22
N ASN A 16 -19.54 13.21 22.13
CA ASN A 16 -20.42 13.28 20.97
C ASN A 16 -20.79 11.89 20.44
N SER A 17 -22.08 11.55 20.48
CA SER A 17 -22.67 10.47 19.70
C SER A 17 -23.75 11.05 18.80
N ILE A 18 -23.51 11.07 17.49
CA ILE A 18 -24.55 11.32 16.49
C ILE A 18 -25.33 10.02 16.35
N ALA A 19 -26.43 9.90 17.10
CA ALA A 19 -27.44 8.88 16.87
C ALA A 19 -28.41 9.38 15.78
N VAL A 20 -28.43 8.71 14.64
CA VAL A 20 -29.51 8.88 13.65
C VAL A 20 -30.72 8.13 14.21
N MET A 21 -31.65 8.86 14.84
CA MET A 21 -32.96 8.33 15.20
C MET A 21 -33.81 8.20 13.93
N LEU A 22 -33.97 6.97 13.43
CA LEU A 22 -35.11 6.61 12.60
C LEU A 22 -36.22 6.14 13.54
N GLN A 23 -37.06 7.07 13.98
CA GLN A 23 -38.27 6.76 14.74
C GLN A 23 -39.34 6.27 13.75
N GLN A 24 -39.47 4.95 13.58
CA GLN A 24 -40.69 4.36 13.03
C GLN A 24 -41.66 4.12 14.19
N VAL A 25 -42.74 4.91 14.22
CA VAL A 25 -43.84 4.78 15.19
C VAL A 25 -44.70 3.58 14.77
N GLY A 26 -44.55 2.46 15.47
CA GLY A 26 -45.46 1.29 15.40
C GLY A 26 -46.43 1.27 16.59
N PRO A 27 -47.57 0.56 16.51
CA PRO A 27 -48.69 0.68 17.46
C PRO A 27 -48.38 0.08 18.85
N PRO A 28 -49.14 0.47 19.89
CA PRO A 28 -48.85 0.11 21.27
C PRO A 28 -49.39 -1.28 21.59
N GLY A 29 -48.48 -2.23 21.81
CA GLY A 29 -48.81 -3.59 22.19
C GLY A 29 -47.60 -4.48 22.00
N ASP A 30 -46.61 -4.34 22.89
CA ASP A 30 -45.56 -5.30 23.22
C ASP A 30 -44.40 -4.54 23.88
N GLU A 31 -44.61 -4.20 25.15
CA GLU A 31 -43.60 -3.53 25.99
C GLU A 31 -42.63 -4.55 26.61
N PHE A 32 -42.95 -5.85 26.56
CA PHE A 32 -42.18 -6.91 27.24
C PHE A 32 -41.08 -7.57 26.38
N GLN A 33 -41.13 -7.46 25.05
CA GLN A 33 -40.09 -7.99 24.15
C GLN A 33 -38.97 -6.99 23.82
N ARG A 34 -39.15 -5.71 24.16
CA ARG A 34 -38.26 -4.63 23.71
C ARG A 34 -36.98 -4.51 24.53
N THR A 35 -36.95 -5.10 25.72
CA THR A 35 -35.83 -4.97 26.66
C THR A 35 -34.74 -6.03 26.45
N LEU A 36 -35.00 -7.11 25.69
CA LEU A 36 -34.09 -8.25 25.60
C LEU A 36 -33.22 -8.30 24.32
N LEU A 37 -33.36 -7.34 23.40
CA LEU A 37 -32.62 -7.32 22.12
C LEU A 37 -31.77 -6.07 21.89
N VAL A 38 -31.57 -5.24 22.91
CA VAL A 38 -30.64 -4.09 22.87
C VAL A 38 -29.61 -4.18 24.01
N GLU A 39 -29.32 -5.41 24.45
CA GLU A 39 -28.07 -5.73 25.13
C GLU A 39 -27.18 -6.54 24.18
N THR A 40 -27.12 -6.12 22.91
CA THR A 40 -25.85 -6.26 22.19
C THR A 40 -24.89 -5.39 22.97
N SER A 41 -24.07 -6.03 23.79
CA SER A 41 -22.83 -5.46 24.25
C SER A 41 -22.29 -4.59 23.12
N GLN A 42 -22.17 -3.29 23.39
CA GLN A 42 -21.11 -2.53 22.77
C GLN A 42 -19.81 -3.23 23.20
N GLU A 43 -19.49 -4.37 22.58
CA GLU A 43 -18.11 -4.71 22.34
C GLU A 43 -17.61 -3.50 21.57
N SER A 44 -16.98 -2.57 22.32
CA SER A 44 -16.15 -1.55 21.74
C SER A 44 -15.34 -2.26 20.67
N LEU A 45 -15.54 -1.87 19.40
CA LEU A 45 -14.78 -2.43 18.28
C LEU A 45 -13.33 -2.48 18.75
N PRO A 46 -12.72 -3.68 18.85
CA PRO A 46 -11.47 -3.85 19.58
C PRO A 46 -10.50 -2.81 19.06
N GLU A 47 -9.96 -1.98 19.96
CA GLU A 47 -9.05 -0.92 19.57
C GLU A 47 -7.99 -1.52 18.66
N SER A 48 -7.79 -0.92 17.48
CA SER A 48 -6.78 -1.36 16.54
C SER A 48 -5.46 -1.50 17.31
N PRO A 49 -4.90 -2.73 17.43
CA PRO A 49 -3.75 -2.93 18.29
C PRO A 49 -2.63 -2.01 17.81
N TRP A 50 -1.92 -1.41 18.77
CA TRP A 50 -0.92 -0.35 18.53
C TRP A 50 0.10 -0.71 17.44
N ILE A 51 0.38 -2.01 17.27
CA ILE A 51 1.23 -2.56 16.20
C ILE A 51 0.82 -2.08 14.80
N TRP A 52 -0.46 -1.95 14.49
CA TRP A 52 -0.93 -1.47 13.18
C TRP A 52 -0.60 0.01 12.96
N LYS A 53 -0.61 0.81 14.04
CA LYS A 53 -0.21 2.21 13.98
C LYS A 53 1.30 2.30 13.75
N CYS A 54 2.09 1.52 14.50
CA CYS A 54 3.54 1.44 14.33
C CYS A 54 3.94 0.95 12.94
N LEU A 55 3.35 -0.14 12.46
CA LEU A 55 3.59 -0.67 11.12
C LEU A 55 3.23 0.35 10.04
N GLY A 56 2.11 1.07 10.19
CA GLY A 56 1.70 2.12 9.26
C GLY A 56 2.70 3.27 9.21
N VAL A 57 3.17 3.76 10.36
CA VAL A 57 4.19 4.82 10.44
C VAL A 57 5.51 4.33 9.85
N LEU A 58 6.01 3.17 10.29
CA LEU A 58 7.25 2.57 9.79
C LEU A 58 7.22 2.39 8.27
N SER A 59 6.15 1.80 7.73
CA SER A 59 6.01 1.56 6.29
C SER A 59 5.92 2.87 5.51
N THR A 60 5.22 3.88 6.04
CA THR A 60 5.13 5.20 5.39
C THR A 60 6.49 5.89 5.34
N THR A 61 7.25 5.84 6.44
CA THR A 61 8.60 6.42 6.51
C THR A 61 9.56 5.70 5.58
N ALA A 62 9.60 4.36 5.63
CA ALA A 62 10.47 3.55 4.78
C ALA A 62 10.14 3.71 3.28
N ALA A 63 8.85 3.73 2.92
CA ALA A 63 8.42 3.99 1.54
C ALA A 63 8.76 5.42 1.10
N GLY A 64 8.58 6.42 1.97
CA GLY A 64 8.96 7.81 1.71
C GLY A 64 10.45 7.97 1.47
N PHE A 65 11.28 7.35 2.31
CA PHE A 65 12.73 7.31 2.14
C PHE A 65 13.13 6.65 0.83
N TRP A 66 12.58 5.46 0.52
CA TRP A 66 12.82 4.77 -0.74
C TRP A 66 12.47 5.63 -1.95
N VAL A 67 11.27 6.23 -1.96
CA VAL A 67 10.83 7.13 -3.03
C VAL A 67 11.83 8.27 -3.22
N LEU A 68 12.26 8.93 -2.14
CA LEU A 68 13.17 10.07 -2.24
C LEU A 68 14.55 9.67 -2.77
N PHE A 69 15.20 8.69 -2.14
CA PHE A 69 16.61 8.38 -2.36
C PHE A 69 16.86 7.35 -3.48
N TYR A 70 15.92 6.45 -3.72
CA TYR A 70 16.10 5.34 -4.68
C TYR A 70 15.19 5.45 -5.91
N VAL A 71 14.30 6.46 -5.96
CA VAL A 71 13.47 6.74 -7.13
C VAL A 71 13.68 8.17 -7.64
N ILE A 72 13.31 9.19 -6.85
CA ILE A 72 13.32 10.59 -7.31
C ILE A 72 14.76 11.07 -7.55
N LEU A 73 15.65 10.87 -6.58
CA LEU A 73 17.04 11.32 -6.68
C LEU A 73 17.78 10.71 -7.88
N PRO A 74 17.91 9.38 -8.05
CA PRO A 74 18.68 8.81 -9.15
C PRO A 74 18.03 9.04 -10.52
N TYR A 75 16.71 8.89 -10.64
CA TYR A 75 16.07 8.91 -11.95
C TYR A 75 15.66 10.29 -12.44
N LEU A 76 15.18 11.17 -11.55
CA LEU A 76 14.59 12.46 -11.92
C LEU A 76 15.47 13.65 -11.61
N VAL A 77 16.42 13.52 -10.67
CA VAL A 77 17.38 14.58 -10.34
C VAL A 77 18.71 14.30 -11.01
N LEU A 78 19.42 13.27 -10.55
CA LEU A 78 20.77 12.95 -11.02
C LEU A 78 20.78 12.44 -12.46
N GLY A 79 19.79 11.63 -12.84
CA GLY A 79 19.68 11.15 -14.22
C GLY A 79 19.26 12.22 -15.23
N VAL A 80 18.56 13.29 -14.81
CA VAL A 80 18.11 14.37 -15.71
C VAL A 80 19.10 15.54 -15.75
N VAL A 81 19.64 15.92 -14.60
CA VAL A 81 20.56 17.07 -14.45
C VAL A 81 22.02 16.65 -14.56
N GLY A 82 22.34 15.42 -14.15
CA GLY A 82 23.69 14.84 -14.21
C GLY A 82 23.88 13.89 -15.39
N ASP A 83 24.77 12.91 -15.23
CA ASP A 83 25.03 11.89 -16.25
C ASP A 83 23.92 10.82 -16.26
N GLY A 84 22.88 11.07 -17.06
CA GLY A 84 21.77 10.13 -17.24
C GLY A 84 22.20 8.73 -17.70
N LYS A 85 23.27 8.61 -18.50
CA LYS A 85 23.77 7.31 -18.94
C LYS A 85 24.28 6.52 -17.73
N TYR A 86 25.05 7.15 -16.85
CA TYR A 86 25.53 6.52 -15.63
C TYR A 86 24.39 6.20 -14.65
N TRP A 87 23.63 7.22 -14.23
CA TRP A 87 22.66 7.08 -13.13
C TRP A 87 21.50 6.15 -13.48
N TRP A 88 21.00 6.16 -14.71
CA TRP A 88 19.93 5.24 -15.11
C TRP A 88 20.43 3.80 -15.26
N SER A 89 21.64 3.60 -15.81
CA SER A 89 22.21 2.26 -15.95
C SER A 89 22.55 1.65 -14.58
N ALA A 90 23.20 2.43 -13.70
CA ALA A 90 23.52 2.01 -12.34
C ALA A 90 22.27 1.67 -11.51
N SER A 91 21.12 2.27 -11.84
CA SER A 91 19.85 2.00 -11.17
C SER A 91 19.03 0.85 -11.79
N GLY A 92 19.53 0.20 -12.84
CA GLY A 92 18.89 -0.96 -13.48
C GLY A 92 17.97 -0.65 -14.66
N LEU A 93 18.05 0.55 -15.24
CA LEU A 93 17.38 0.92 -16.50
C LEU A 93 18.39 1.46 -17.52
N PRO A 94 19.32 0.60 -18.02
CA PRO A 94 20.15 0.98 -19.16
C PRO A 94 19.24 1.39 -20.34
N ASP A 95 19.68 2.37 -21.11
CA ASP A 95 18.95 2.92 -22.27
C ASP A 95 17.63 3.65 -21.98
N LEU A 96 17.36 4.06 -20.73
CA LEU A 96 16.18 4.87 -20.43
C LEU A 96 16.13 6.17 -21.27
N GLY A 97 17.30 6.77 -21.50
CA GLY A 97 17.50 7.96 -22.31
C GLY A 97 17.54 7.74 -23.82
N ALA A 98 17.43 6.50 -24.31
CA ALA A 98 17.59 6.22 -25.73
C ALA A 98 16.54 6.91 -26.61
N THR A 99 15.35 7.18 -26.06
CA THR A 99 14.35 8.04 -26.70
C THR A 99 13.65 8.92 -25.67
N PRO A 100 13.25 10.16 -26.03
CA PRO A 100 12.48 11.03 -25.13
C PRO A 100 11.17 10.38 -24.65
N THR A 101 10.55 9.54 -25.48
CA THR A 101 9.30 8.86 -25.15
C THR A 101 9.49 7.79 -24.07
N LYS A 102 10.59 7.01 -24.09
CA LYS A 102 10.92 6.06 -23.02
C LYS A 102 11.13 6.78 -21.69
N ALA A 103 11.91 7.85 -21.70
CA ALA A 103 12.16 8.68 -20.52
C ALA A 103 10.86 9.29 -19.96
N LEU A 104 10.00 9.85 -20.82
CA LEU A 104 8.71 10.41 -20.43
C LEU A 104 7.77 9.35 -19.81
N CYS A 105 7.67 8.18 -20.46
CA CYS A 105 6.88 7.06 -19.95
C CYS A 105 7.31 6.66 -18.53
N MET A 106 8.62 6.53 -18.30
CA MET A 106 9.12 6.15 -17.00
C MET A 106 9.02 7.28 -15.96
N ALA A 107 9.24 8.53 -16.36
CA ALA A 107 9.04 9.68 -15.47
C ALA A 107 7.58 9.76 -14.98
N LEU A 108 6.62 9.57 -15.90
CA LEU A 108 5.20 9.49 -15.58
C LEU A 108 4.92 8.34 -14.60
N HIS A 109 5.51 7.17 -14.86
CA HIS A 109 5.40 5.99 -14.01
C HIS A 109 5.94 6.23 -12.59
N PHE A 110 7.16 6.74 -12.46
CA PHE A 110 7.80 6.97 -11.16
C PHE A 110 7.11 8.07 -10.35
N LEU A 111 6.76 9.20 -10.97
CA LEU A 111 6.08 10.28 -10.28
C LEU A 111 4.69 9.84 -9.79
N CYS A 112 3.89 9.26 -10.67
CA CYS A 112 2.54 8.84 -10.31
C CYS A 112 2.55 7.62 -9.38
N GLY A 113 3.48 6.68 -9.57
CA GLY A 113 3.68 5.52 -8.70
C GLY A 113 4.06 5.92 -7.28
N SER A 114 4.93 6.92 -7.14
CA SER A 114 5.30 7.51 -5.85
C SER A 114 4.09 8.12 -5.15
N VAL A 115 3.27 8.87 -5.89
CA VAL A 115 2.03 9.47 -5.35
C VAL A 115 1.08 8.38 -4.84
N ILE A 116 0.83 7.32 -5.62
CA ILE A 116 -0.04 6.20 -5.21
C ILE A 116 0.48 5.53 -3.94
N THR A 117 1.77 5.22 -3.89
CA THR A 117 2.41 4.51 -2.77
C THR A 117 2.23 5.29 -1.46
N LEU A 118 2.54 6.59 -1.48
CA LEU A 118 2.48 7.43 -0.28
C LEU A 118 1.04 7.79 0.09
N SER A 119 0.21 8.15 -0.89
CA SER A 119 -1.17 8.56 -0.63
C SER A 119 -2.06 7.39 -0.20
N GLY A 120 -1.75 6.15 -0.60
CA GLY A 120 -2.45 4.95 -0.16
C GLY A 120 -2.48 4.79 1.36
N MET A 121 -1.36 5.10 2.04
CA MET A 121 -1.27 5.03 3.51
C MET A 121 -2.24 5.99 4.19
N TRP A 122 -2.33 7.23 3.68
CA TRP A 122 -3.29 8.22 4.15
C TRP A 122 -4.74 7.78 3.92
N GLN A 123 -5.05 7.18 2.76
CA GLN A 123 -6.41 6.75 2.42
C GLN A 123 -6.94 5.68 3.38
N LEU A 124 -6.11 4.75 3.83
CA LEU A 124 -6.53 3.71 4.77
C LEU A 124 -6.55 4.16 6.24
N TRP A 125 -5.79 5.20 6.59
CA TRP A 125 -5.77 5.73 7.96
C TRP A 125 -7.19 6.10 8.43
N PRO A 126 -7.72 5.53 9.54
CA PRO A 126 -9.08 5.79 10.00
C PRO A 126 -9.46 7.28 10.13
N ARG A 127 -8.56 8.09 10.69
CA ARG A 127 -8.62 9.55 10.82
C ARG A 127 -8.86 10.30 9.50
N SER A 128 -8.44 9.78 8.34
CA SER A 128 -8.68 10.45 7.04
C SER A 128 -10.18 10.51 6.71
N ARG A 129 -10.97 9.58 7.24
CA ARG A 129 -12.41 9.46 7.00
C ARG A 129 -13.27 10.19 8.05
N THR A 130 -12.67 10.93 8.96
CA THR A 130 -13.40 11.75 9.94
C THR A 130 -13.98 13.01 9.30
N THR A 131 -15.03 13.59 9.89
CA THR A 131 -15.68 14.82 9.38
C THR A 131 -14.70 15.96 9.10
N LYS A 132 -13.64 16.09 9.91
CA LYS A 132 -12.58 17.09 9.74
C LYS A 132 -11.74 16.88 8.48
N TRP A 133 -11.46 15.63 8.11
CA TRP A 133 -10.49 15.27 7.07
C TRP A 133 -11.11 14.67 5.81
N ILE A 134 -12.43 14.48 5.78
CA ILE A 134 -13.13 13.82 4.68
C ILE A 134 -12.96 14.54 3.34
N TRP A 135 -12.86 15.87 3.34
CA TRP A 135 -12.58 16.64 2.12
C TRP A 135 -11.21 16.29 1.54
N LEU A 136 -10.21 16.11 2.41
CA LEU A 136 -8.84 15.75 2.03
C LEU A 136 -8.79 14.30 1.57
N HIS A 137 -9.48 13.38 2.24
CA HIS A 137 -9.64 12.00 1.77
C HIS A 137 -10.21 11.95 0.35
N ARG A 138 -11.25 12.74 0.06
CA ARG A 138 -11.84 12.84 -1.29
C ARG A 138 -10.88 13.44 -2.31
N ALA A 139 -10.15 14.50 -1.97
CA ALA A 139 -9.19 15.13 -2.87
C ALA A 139 -8.02 14.18 -3.19
N VAL A 140 -7.39 13.62 -2.15
CA VAL A 140 -6.30 12.65 -2.28
C VAL A 140 -6.77 11.39 -3.01
N GLY A 141 -8.01 10.94 -2.80
CA GLY A 141 -8.56 9.77 -3.47
C GLY A 141 -8.73 9.98 -4.98
N ARG A 142 -9.08 11.20 -5.42
CA ARG A 142 -9.13 11.54 -6.86
C ARG A 142 -7.73 11.59 -7.46
N ILE A 143 -6.77 12.21 -6.75
CA ILE A 143 -5.36 12.23 -7.16
C ILE A 143 -4.85 10.80 -7.29
N TYR A 144 -5.09 9.93 -6.30
CA TYR A 144 -4.73 8.52 -6.33
C TYR A 144 -5.24 7.82 -7.59
N VAL A 145 -6.52 7.99 -7.94
CA VAL A 145 -7.12 7.35 -9.12
C VAL A 145 -6.50 7.85 -10.43
N VAL A 146 -6.33 9.17 -10.57
CA VAL A 146 -5.68 9.75 -11.75
C VAL A 146 -4.24 9.26 -11.86
N SER A 147 -3.49 9.29 -10.75
CA SER A 147 -2.13 8.75 -10.70
C SER A 147 -2.12 7.27 -11.05
N ALA A 148 -3.06 6.44 -10.60
CA ALA A 148 -3.12 5.01 -10.96
C ALA A 148 -3.24 4.79 -12.47
N VAL A 149 -4.06 5.59 -13.16
CA VAL A 149 -4.19 5.53 -14.62
C VAL A 149 -2.91 6.00 -15.30
N LEU A 150 -2.33 7.12 -14.85
CA LEU A 150 -1.10 7.65 -15.43
C LEU A 150 0.11 6.72 -15.20
N THR A 151 0.24 6.13 -14.02
CA THR A 151 1.27 5.12 -13.71
C THR A 151 1.19 3.93 -14.66
N PHE A 152 -0.02 3.47 -14.97
CA PHE A 152 -0.26 2.41 -15.96
C PHE A 152 0.15 2.86 -17.36
N ILE A 153 -0.30 4.04 -17.82
CA ILE A 153 0.05 4.56 -19.15
C ILE A 153 1.57 4.67 -19.31
N GLY A 154 2.26 5.19 -18.29
CA GLY A 154 3.71 5.31 -18.28
C GLY A 154 4.42 3.95 -18.29
N GLY A 155 4.08 3.08 -17.35
CA GLY A 155 4.73 1.77 -17.21
C GLY A 155 4.45 0.85 -18.40
N PHE A 156 3.18 0.73 -18.82
CA PHE A 156 2.80 -0.09 -19.96
C PHE A 156 3.32 0.49 -21.28
N GLY A 157 3.32 1.82 -21.44
CA GLY A 157 3.93 2.49 -22.58
C GLY A 157 5.43 2.22 -22.68
N PHE A 158 6.15 2.15 -21.55
CA PHE A 158 7.55 1.74 -21.52
C PHE A 158 7.72 0.26 -21.92
N ILE A 159 6.92 -0.65 -21.36
CA ILE A 159 6.95 -2.08 -21.70
C ILE A 159 6.72 -2.28 -23.21
N ALA A 160 5.73 -1.60 -23.79
CA ALA A 160 5.42 -1.69 -25.21
C ALA A 160 6.60 -1.26 -26.10
N GLN A 161 7.37 -0.26 -25.68
CA GLN A 161 8.57 0.21 -26.39
C GLN A 161 9.77 -0.72 -26.21
N GLN A 162 9.93 -1.32 -25.03
CA GLN A 162 11.00 -2.29 -24.76
C GLN A 162 10.73 -3.66 -25.41
N ARG A 163 9.45 -4.00 -25.65
CA ARG A 163 8.93 -5.30 -26.11
C ARG A 163 9.11 -6.42 -25.09
N VAL A 164 10.31 -6.59 -24.55
CA VAL A 164 10.65 -7.57 -23.52
C VAL A 164 11.48 -6.88 -22.43
N LEU A 165 11.05 -7.02 -21.18
CA LEU A 165 11.79 -6.52 -20.02
C LEU A 165 13.04 -7.36 -19.73
N ALA A 166 13.95 -6.82 -18.91
CA ALA A 166 15.21 -7.49 -18.57
C ALA A 166 15.03 -8.91 -18.00
N GLY A 167 13.99 -9.13 -17.18
CA GLY A 167 13.61 -10.46 -16.67
C GLY A 167 12.88 -11.36 -17.68
N GLY A 168 12.98 -11.05 -18.97
CA GLY A 168 12.38 -11.82 -20.06
C GLY A 168 10.85 -11.75 -20.10
N LEU A 169 10.25 -12.74 -20.80
CA LEU A 169 8.80 -12.82 -20.96
C LEU A 169 8.07 -13.02 -19.63
N ASN A 170 8.68 -13.70 -18.66
CA ASN A 170 8.09 -13.89 -17.34
C ASN A 170 7.79 -12.55 -16.65
N MET A 171 8.80 -11.68 -16.58
CA MET A 171 8.67 -10.34 -16.00
C MET A 171 7.70 -9.50 -16.81
N THR A 172 7.83 -9.52 -18.14
CA THR A 172 6.98 -8.74 -19.06
C THR A 172 5.50 -9.07 -18.86
N VAL A 173 5.14 -10.35 -18.82
CA VAL A 173 3.75 -10.80 -18.63
C VAL A 173 3.25 -10.44 -17.24
N SER A 174 4.02 -10.76 -16.20
CA SER A 174 3.61 -10.49 -14.81
C SER A 174 3.38 -9.00 -14.56
N PHE A 175 4.33 -8.15 -14.97
CA PHE A 175 4.25 -6.70 -14.77
C PHE A 175 3.16 -6.06 -15.64
N SER A 176 2.86 -6.63 -16.81
CA SER A 176 1.72 -6.19 -17.63
C SER A 176 0.40 -6.46 -16.91
N ILE A 177 0.19 -7.69 -16.40
CA ILE A 177 -1.03 -8.05 -15.66
C ILE A 177 -1.19 -7.17 -14.43
N TYR A 178 -0.13 -7.05 -13.62
CA TYR A 178 -0.11 -6.15 -12.47
C TYR A 178 -0.45 -4.70 -12.87
N GLY A 179 0.15 -4.21 -13.97
CA GLY A 179 -0.10 -2.89 -14.52
C GLY A 179 -1.58 -2.63 -14.82
N PHE A 180 -2.31 -3.62 -15.35
CA PHE A 180 -3.76 -3.50 -15.58
C PHE A 180 -4.59 -3.55 -14.28
N LEU A 181 -4.16 -4.31 -13.28
CA LEU A 181 -4.89 -4.45 -12.01
C LEU A 181 -4.88 -3.15 -11.18
N VAL A 182 -3.75 -2.43 -11.18
CA VAL A 182 -3.59 -1.15 -10.44
C VAL A 182 -4.71 -0.13 -10.75
N PRO A 183 -4.90 0.33 -12.00
CA PRO A 183 -5.98 1.27 -12.33
C PRO A 183 -7.35 0.60 -12.23
N SER A 184 -7.49 -0.69 -12.55
CA SER A 184 -8.79 -1.38 -12.48
C SER A 184 -9.37 -1.33 -11.06
N PHE A 185 -8.57 -1.65 -10.04
CA PHE A 185 -9.02 -1.62 -8.65
C PHE A 185 -9.29 -0.19 -8.16
N ALA A 186 -8.45 0.77 -8.52
CA ALA A 186 -8.64 2.17 -8.16
C ALA A 186 -9.92 2.75 -8.78
N LEU A 187 -10.15 2.49 -10.07
CA LEU A 187 -11.35 2.91 -10.79
C LEU A 187 -12.61 2.26 -10.22
N MET A 188 -12.57 0.97 -9.88
CA MET A 188 -13.70 0.30 -9.24
C MET A 188 -14.01 0.88 -7.85
N ALA A 189 -12.99 1.20 -7.05
CA ALA A 189 -13.20 1.87 -5.77
C ALA A 189 -13.88 3.23 -5.95
N PHE A 190 -13.44 4.02 -6.94
CA PHE A 190 -14.04 5.30 -7.26
C PHE A 190 -15.48 5.19 -7.79
N TRP A 191 -15.72 4.26 -8.69
CA TRP A 191 -17.03 4.02 -9.27
C TRP A 191 -18.05 3.60 -8.20
N LYS A 192 -17.66 2.73 -7.26
CA LYS A 192 -18.53 2.30 -6.16
C LYS A 192 -18.93 3.44 -5.23
N VAL A 193 -18.00 4.32 -4.85
CA VAL A 193 -18.35 5.48 -4.01
C VAL A 193 -19.23 6.50 -4.75
N ARG A 194 -19.04 6.67 -6.07
CA ARG A 194 -19.91 7.50 -6.91
C ARG A 194 -21.35 6.99 -6.92
N ASN A 195 -21.52 5.67 -6.92
CA ASN A 195 -22.83 5.01 -6.84
C ASN A 195 -23.36 4.85 -5.42
N LYS A 196 -22.77 5.55 -4.43
CA LYS A 196 -23.17 5.52 -3.02
C LYS A 196 -23.03 4.14 -2.34
N ASP A 197 -22.32 3.19 -2.97
CA ASP A 197 -22.02 1.87 -2.41
C ASP A 197 -20.71 1.94 -1.61
N ILE A 198 -20.81 2.41 -0.36
CA ILE A 198 -19.67 2.66 0.52
C ILE A 198 -18.97 1.37 0.94
N GLU A 199 -19.73 0.29 1.12
CA GLU A 199 -19.16 -0.99 1.52
C GLU A 199 -18.35 -1.61 0.38
N ALA A 200 -18.88 -1.63 -0.85
CA ALA A 200 -18.07 -2.06 -1.98
C ALA A 200 -16.88 -1.13 -2.23
N HIS A 201 -17.04 0.18 -2.07
CA HIS A 201 -15.91 1.12 -2.16
C HIS A 201 -14.78 0.72 -1.21
N ARG A 202 -15.06 0.43 0.06
CA ARG A 202 -14.05 0.01 1.04
C ARG A 202 -13.33 -1.26 0.60
N ARG A 203 -14.08 -2.26 0.13
CA ARG A 203 -13.52 -3.52 -0.36
C ARG A 203 -12.60 -3.31 -1.56
N TRP A 204 -12.98 -2.49 -2.53
CA TRP A 204 -12.13 -2.16 -3.68
C TRP A 204 -10.95 -1.26 -3.31
N ALA A 205 -11.12 -0.34 -2.34
CA ALA A 205 -10.06 0.53 -1.86
C ALA A 205 -8.94 -0.26 -1.18
N ILE A 206 -9.26 -1.32 -0.42
CA ILE A 206 -8.25 -2.21 0.18
C ILE A 206 -7.48 -2.97 -0.91
N ARG A 207 -8.15 -3.42 -1.98
CA ARG A 207 -7.48 -4.04 -3.14
C ARG A 207 -6.57 -3.05 -3.85
N ALA A 208 -7.06 -1.84 -4.12
CA ALA A 208 -6.28 -0.78 -4.74
C ALA A 208 -5.03 -0.46 -3.90
N PHE A 209 -5.19 -0.31 -2.58
CA PHE A 209 -4.08 -0.11 -1.65
C PHE A 209 -3.06 -1.24 -1.74
N SER A 210 -3.50 -2.50 -1.76
CA SER A 210 -2.57 -3.63 -1.87
C SER A 210 -1.74 -3.60 -3.15
N MET A 211 -2.33 -3.18 -4.27
CA MET A 211 -1.59 -2.98 -5.52
C MET A 211 -0.67 -1.77 -5.42
N GLY A 212 -1.12 -0.67 -4.81
CA GLY A 212 -0.30 0.52 -4.61
C GLY A 212 0.97 0.27 -3.80
N ILE A 213 0.90 -0.57 -2.77
CA ILE A 213 2.07 -0.93 -1.96
C ILE A 213 2.89 -2.09 -2.56
N ALA A 214 2.29 -2.93 -3.39
CA ALA A 214 2.94 -4.09 -4.01
C ALA A 214 4.23 -3.71 -4.76
N SER A 215 4.22 -2.60 -5.52
CA SER A 215 5.42 -2.15 -6.24
C SER A 215 6.61 -1.88 -5.31
N TRP A 216 6.37 -1.38 -4.10
CA TRP A 216 7.42 -1.17 -3.11
C TRP A 216 7.80 -2.50 -2.44
N LEU A 217 6.82 -3.37 -2.17
CA LEU A 217 7.10 -4.72 -1.66
C LEU A 217 7.99 -5.54 -2.60
N TYR A 218 7.89 -5.36 -3.93
CA TYR A 218 8.82 -5.96 -4.87
C TYR A 218 10.28 -5.64 -4.52
N ARG A 219 10.57 -4.38 -4.21
CA ARG A 219 11.92 -3.90 -3.83
C ARG A 219 12.36 -4.39 -2.46
N VAL A 220 11.42 -4.50 -1.52
CA VAL A 220 11.68 -5.11 -0.23
C VAL A 220 12.07 -6.58 -0.40
N LEU A 221 11.33 -7.34 -1.21
CA LEU A 221 11.58 -8.78 -1.42
C LEU A 221 12.87 -9.06 -2.20
N GLU A 222 13.19 -8.22 -3.19
CA GLU A 222 14.46 -8.22 -3.91
C GLU A 222 15.63 -8.01 -2.94
N GLU A 223 15.57 -6.97 -2.11
CA GLU A 223 16.59 -6.72 -1.10
C GLU A 223 16.73 -7.86 -0.09
N MET A 224 15.62 -8.47 0.35
CA MET A 224 15.69 -9.60 1.26
C MET A 224 16.37 -10.82 0.62
N GLY A 225 16.17 -11.06 -0.67
CA GLY A 225 16.86 -12.13 -1.39
C GLY A 225 18.36 -11.87 -1.50
N ALA A 226 18.76 -10.62 -1.74
CA ALA A 226 20.16 -10.20 -1.72
C ALA A 226 20.81 -10.38 -0.34
N LEU A 227 20.18 -9.86 0.73
CA LEU A 227 20.72 -9.95 2.10
C LEU A 227 20.81 -11.38 2.64
N THR A 228 19.93 -12.28 2.19
CA THR A 228 19.94 -13.69 2.61
C THR A 228 20.85 -14.56 1.75
N GLY A 229 21.48 -14.00 0.71
CA GLY A 229 22.33 -14.75 -0.22
C GLY A 229 21.55 -15.69 -1.14
N ILE A 230 20.22 -15.55 -1.22
CA ILE A 230 19.38 -16.33 -2.14
C ILE A 230 19.57 -15.82 -3.58
N ASP A 231 19.85 -14.52 -3.75
CA ASP A 231 20.04 -13.86 -5.05
C ASP A 231 21.48 -13.84 -5.55
N THR A 232 22.47 -14.27 -4.76
CA THR A 232 23.90 -14.19 -5.12
C THR A 232 24.36 -15.29 -6.08
N CYS A 233 23.46 -16.10 -6.64
CA CYS A 233 23.80 -17.09 -7.66
C CYS A 233 24.11 -16.46 -9.04
N GLY A 234 24.86 -15.35 -9.11
CA GLY A 234 25.37 -14.77 -10.37
C GLY A 234 25.76 -13.28 -10.37
N SER A 235 25.97 -12.64 -9.21
CA SER A 235 26.28 -11.21 -9.15
C SER A 235 27.64 -10.86 -9.77
N VAL A 236 27.64 -10.23 -10.95
CA VAL A 236 28.81 -9.57 -11.55
C VAL A 236 28.76 -8.08 -11.20
N SER A 237 29.92 -7.52 -10.87
CA SER A 237 30.12 -6.22 -10.24
C SER A 237 30.25 -5.01 -11.19
N ASP A 238 30.06 -5.19 -12.51
CA ASP A 238 30.30 -4.14 -13.50
C ASP A 238 29.01 -3.70 -14.23
N PRO A 239 28.52 -2.47 -14.01
CA PRO A 239 27.35 -1.93 -14.69
C PRO A 239 27.56 -1.58 -16.17
N THR A 240 28.75 -1.84 -16.73
CA THR A 240 29.11 -1.58 -18.14
C THR A 240 29.44 -2.82 -18.96
N ASP A 241 29.43 -4.02 -18.36
CA ASP A 241 29.78 -5.26 -19.06
C ASP A 241 28.61 -5.76 -19.93
N GLU A 242 28.83 -5.87 -21.24
CA GLU A 242 27.86 -6.38 -22.23
C GLU A 242 27.57 -7.90 -22.07
N ARG A 243 28.29 -8.62 -21.21
CA ARG A 243 28.13 -10.06 -20.95
C ARG A 243 27.10 -10.40 -19.88
N MET A 244 26.24 -9.47 -19.50
CA MET A 244 25.26 -9.66 -18.43
C MET A 244 24.44 -10.94 -18.59
N VAL A 245 24.46 -11.78 -17.55
CA VAL A 245 23.35 -12.67 -17.24
C VAL A 245 22.13 -11.75 -17.11
N PRO A 246 21.03 -11.95 -17.87
CA PRO A 246 19.95 -10.99 -17.83
C PRO A 246 19.44 -10.82 -16.40
N PHE A 247 19.34 -9.57 -15.93
CA PHE A 247 18.79 -9.23 -14.62
C PHE A 247 17.42 -9.91 -14.43
N PHE A 248 17.08 -10.29 -13.20
CA PHE A 248 15.79 -10.88 -12.86
C PHE A 248 15.53 -12.28 -13.44
N LEU A 249 16.58 -13.06 -13.73
CA LEU A 249 16.42 -14.43 -14.25
C LEU A 249 16.68 -15.52 -13.23
N MET A 250 17.18 -15.20 -12.03
CA MET A 250 17.38 -16.20 -10.98
C MET A 250 16.04 -16.76 -10.49
N PRO A 251 16.02 -18.00 -9.95
CA PRO A 251 14.77 -18.62 -9.48
C PRO A 251 13.99 -17.75 -8.49
N TRP A 252 14.67 -17.09 -7.56
CA TRP A 252 14.04 -16.16 -6.61
C TRP A 252 13.47 -14.94 -7.31
N GLU A 253 14.25 -14.28 -8.16
CA GLU A 253 13.81 -13.10 -8.93
C GLU A 253 12.56 -13.41 -9.78
N ARG A 254 12.53 -14.57 -10.44
CA ARG A 254 11.38 -15.04 -11.23
C ARG A 254 10.16 -15.29 -10.35
N PHE A 255 10.37 -15.80 -9.14
CA PHE A 255 9.29 -15.99 -8.16
C PHE A 255 8.75 -14.65 -7.68
N ILE A 256 9.61 -13.72 -7.26
CA ILE A 256 9.18 -12.43 -6.72
C ILE A 256 8.45 -11.58 -7.75
N GLN A 257 8.78 -11.71 -9.05
CA GLN A 257 8.06 -11.06 -10.16
C GLN A 257 6.55 -11.32 -10.13
N TRP A 258 6.09 -12.43 -9.56
CA TRP A 258 4.68 -12.72 -9.34
C TRP A 258 4.28 -12.52 -7.89
N ALA A 259 5.11 -12.99 -6.96
CA ALA A 259 4.79 -13.02 -5.53
C ALA A 259 4.45 -11.62 -4.98
N PHE A 260 5.13 -10.58 -5.47
CA PHE A 260 4.99 -9.21 -4.96
C PHE A 260 3.56 -8.65 -5.06
N TRP A 261 2.75 -9.11 -6.03
CA TRP A 261 1.37 -8.65 -6.21
C TRP A 261 0.34 -9.77 -6.04
N VAL A 262 0.68 -11.01 -6.40
CA VAL A 262 -0.22 -12.17 -6.21
C VAL A 262 -0.44 -12.45 -4.73
N ILE A 263 0.61 -12.46 -3.90
CA ILE A 263 0.47 -12.74 -2.47
C ILE A 263 -0.36 -11.65 -1.77
N PRO A 264 -0.10 -10.34 -1.97
CA PRO A 264 -0.94 -9.30 -1.37
C PRO A 264 -2.40 -9.35 -1.81
N VAL A 265 -2.70 -9.61 -3.09
CA VAL A 265 -4.10 -9.69 -3.52
C VAL A 265 -4.78 -10.92 -2.92
N LEU A 266 -4.13 -12.09 -2.89
CA LEU A 266 -4.67 -13.29 -2.23
C LEU A 266 -4.90 -13.06 -0.74
N PHE A 267 -3.97 -12.41 -0.06
CA PHE A 267 -4.13 -12.01 1.33
C PHE A 267 -5.33 -11.09 1.52
N VAL A 268 -5.51 -10.07 0.65
CA VAL A 268 -6.69 -9.19 0.69
C VAL A 268 -7.98 -9.96 0.45
N GLU A 269 -8.02 -10.88 -0.51
CA GLU A 269 -9.21 -11.69 -0.78
C GLU A 269 -9.58 -12.57 0.41
N TRP A 270 -8.59 -13.21 1.05
CA TRP A 270 -8.77 -13.96 2.29
C TRP A 270 -9.23 -13.04 3.44
N TYR A 271 -8.60 -11.89 3.59
CA TYR A 271 -8.93 -10.90 4.61
C TYR A 271 -10.37 -10.38 4.46
N LEU A 272 -10.86 -10.19 3.23
CA LEU A 272 -12.20 -9.67 2.98
C LEU A 272 -13.31 -10.73 3.02
N ARG A 273 -13.02 -11.99 2.63
CA ARG A 273 -14.05 -13.04 2.50
C ARG A 273 -14.12 -13.99 3.69
N ALA A 274 -13.00 -14.27 4.37
CA ALA A 274 -13.02 -15.23 5.47
C ALA A 274 -13.74 -14.66 6.71
N PRO A 275 -14.50 -15.48 7.46
CA PRO A 275 -15.15 -15.02 8.69
C PRO A 275 -14.13 -14.57 9.73
N TRP A 276 -14.52 -13.59 10.56
CA TRP A 276 -13.64 -13.07 11.60
C TRP A 276 -13.60 -14.03 12.80
N THR A 277 -12.54 -14.83 12.89
CA THR A 277 -12.34 -15.81 13.97
C THR A 277 -11.13 -15.43 14.83
N LYS A 278 -11.02 -16.01 16.05
CA LYS A 278 -9.82 -15.83 16.90
C LYS A 278 -8.53 -16.21 16.15
N LEU A 279 -8.55 -17.32 15.41
CA LEU A 279 -7.43 -17.76 14.57
C LEU A 279 -7.07 -16.72 13.51
N LYS A 280 -8.05 -16.21 12.74
CA LYS A 280 -7.81 -15.17 11.73
C LYS A 280 -7.19 -13.93 12.35
N ARG A 281 -7.71 -13.46 13.49
CA ARG A 281 -7.16 -12.31 14.22
C ARG A 281 -5.69 -12.54 14.63
N THR A 282 -5.37 -13.72 15.17
CA THR A 282 -4.00 -14.07 15.53
C THR A 282 -3.08 -14.08 14.32
N LEU A 283 -3.48 -14.75 13.23
CA LEU A 283 -2.70 -14.81 11.98
C LEU A 283 -2.45 -13.41 11.41
N VAL A 284 -3.47 -12.56 11.35
CA VAL A 284 -3.36 -11.17 10.88
C VAL A 284 -2.36 -10.37 11.72
N ASN A 285 -2.37 -10.54 13.05
CA ASN A 285 -1.39 -9.88 13.92
C ASN A 285 0.03 -10.44 13.77
N CYS A 286 0.19 -11.77 13.64
CA CYS A 286 1.49 -12.38 13.38
C CYS A 286 2.09 -11.89 12.06
N LEU A 287 1.27 -11.78 11.01
CA LEU A 287 1.68 -11.24 9.72
C LEU A 287 2.06 -9.76 9.82
N ALA A 288 1.35 -8.96 10.61
CA ALA A 288 1.70 -7.57 10.86
C ALA A 288 3.07 -7.44 11.55
N TRP A 289 3.36 -8.29 12.53
CA TRP A 289 4.67 -8.35 13.18
C TRP A 289 5.77 -8.77 12.22
N ALA A 290 5.56 -9.83 11.44
CA ALA A 290 6.51 -10.27 10.43
C ALA A 290 6.80 -9.15 9.42
N ALA A 291 5.76 -8.46 8.93
CA ALA A 291 5.91 -7.31 8.04
C ALA A 291 6.70 -6.17 8.70
N ALA A 292 6.44 -5.86 9.98
CA ALA A 292 7.18 -4.82 10.69
C ALA A 292 8.67 -5.15 10.77
N ILE A 293 9.02 -6.41 11.07
CA ILE A 293 10.41 -6.87 11.13
C ILE A 293 11.09 -6.74 9.76
N VAL A 294 10.46 -7.28 8.70
CA VAL A 294 11.01 -7.23 7.34
C VAL A 294 11.22 -5.79 6.87
N VAL A 295 10.24 -4.91 7.08
CA VAL A 295 10.36 -3.49 6.71
C VAL A 295 11.45 -2.80 7.53
N SER A 296 11.64 -3.17 8.80
CA SER A 296 12.70 -2.60 9.64
C SER A 296 14.08 -2.99 9.14
N ILE A 297 14.28 -4.27 8.80
CA ILE A 297 15.54 -4.78 8.24
C ILE A 297 15.85 -4.07 6.93
N PHE A 298 14.89 -4.01 6.01
CA PHE A 298 15.01 -3.29 4.74
C PHE A 298 15.37 -1.81 4.94
N PHE A 299 14.68 -1.13 5.85
CA PHE A 299 14.91 0.29 6.05
C PHE A 299 16.29 0.56 6.64
N VAL A 300 16.73 -0.26 7.60
CA VAL A 300 18.07 -0.17 8.18
C VAL A 300 19.14 -0.50 7.13
N SER A 301 18.96 -1.52 6.28
CA SER A 301 19.95 -1.84 5.24
C SER A 301 20.14 -0.67 4.28
N LYS A 302 19.05 -0.03 3.84
CA LYS A 302 19.11 1.13 2.95
C LYS A 302 19.65 2.41 3.58
N ILE A 303 19.58 2.52 4.91
CA ILE A 303 20.27 3.59 5.64
C ILE A 303 21.77 3.32 5.65
N ILE A 304 22.20 2.08 5.95
CA ILE A 304 23.62 1.70 5.99
C ILE A 304 24.26 1.92 4.62
N GLU A 305 23.62 1.45 3.54
CA GLU A 305 24.10 1.63 2.15
C GLU A 305 24.28 3.11 1.76
N LEU A 306 23.54 4.04 2.38
CA LEU A 306 23.70 5.47 2.10
C LEU A 306 24.94 6.09 2.75
N PHE A 307 25.49 5.43 3.79
CA PHE A 307 26.64 5.89 4.55
C PHE A 307 27.94 5.15 4.21
N GLU A 308 27.88 4.09 3.40
CA GLU A 308 29.02 3.37 2.84
C GLU A 308 29.41 3.93 1.46
#